data_AF-W0FMH9-F1
#
_entry.id   AF-W0FMH9-F1
#
_cell.length_a   1.000
_cell.length_b   1.000
_cell.length_c   1.000
_cell.angle_alpha   90.00
_cell.angle_beta   90.00
_cell.angle_gamma   90.00
#
_symmetry.space_group_name_H-M   'P 1'
#
loop_
_entity.id
_entity.type
_entity.pdbx_description
1 polymer ?
#
loop_
_entity_poly.entity_id
_entity_poly.type
_entity_poly.pdbx_seq_one_letter_code
_entity_poly.pdbx_strand_id
1 'polypeptide(L)'
;MTDLQKALADLRARQEAGEHMPCPRCGKDTMKPALCTNALSRVADGVFVCDDCGTQEALLAFMRNPMPVDEWAFLNSDLPSVDFKDLPGAAVWEQIRMDHGPALISIFKRWSQEEPGADFKPYRREALKRCPGLMQIWEQPFQAVYEVSDGQLILRFRNTDDGVELTADLLGDGK
;
A
#
# COMPACT_ATOMS: atom_id res chain seq x y z
N MET A 1 -13.61 -23.43 2.98
CA MET A 1 -13.56 -22.06 2.45
C MET A 1 -12.78 -21.22 3.44
N THR A 2 -11.62 -20.70 3.04
CA THR A 2 -10.74 -19.89 3.90
C THR A 2 -11.37 -18.54 4.20
N ASP A 3 -10.91 -17.83 5.23
CA ASP A 3 -11.45 -16.50 5.55
C ASP A 3 -11.19 -15.48 4.44
N LEU A 4 -10.08 -15.62 3.70
CA LEU A 4 -9.81 -14.85 2.48
C LEU A 4 -10.84 -15.11 1.38
N GLN A 5 -11.23 -16.37 1.16
CA GLN A 5 -12.25 -16.73 0.16
C GLN A 5 -13.62 -16.15 0.52
N LYS A 6 -13.97 -16.14 1.82
CA LYS A 6 -15.21 -15.50 2.29
C LYS A 6 -15.18 -14.00 2.06
N ALA A 7 -14.07 -13.34 2.38
CA ALA A 7 -13.90 -11.90 2.18
C ALA A 7 -14.01 -11.51 0.70
N LEU A 8 -13.45 -12.32 -0.21
CA LEU A 8 -13.61 -12.11 -1.66
C LEU A 8 -15.05 -12.32 -2.15
N ALA A 9 -15.74 -13.33 -1.62
CA ALA A 9 -17.13 -13.58 -1.96
C ALA A 9 -18.04 -12.42 -1.50
N ASP A 10 -17.80 -11.89 -0.30
CA ASP A 10 -18.51 -10.71 0.22
C ASP A 10 -18.24 -9.46 -0.64
N LEU A 11 -16.97 -9.19 -0.93
CA LEU A 11 -16.56 -8.10 -1.83
C LEU A 11 -17.27 -8.18 -3.18
N ARG A 12 -17.30 -9.37 -3.79
CA ARG A 12 -17.98 -9.60 -5.06
C ARG A 12 -19.48 -9.32 -4.96
N ALA A 13 -20.14 -9.81 -3.91
CA ALA A 13 -21.58 -9.60 -3.71
C ALA A 13 -21.92 -8.11 -3.59
N ARG A 14 -21.08 -7.32 -2.90
CA ARG A 14 -21.23 -5.87 -2.76
C ARG A 14 -21.07 -5.14 -4.10
N GLN A 15 -20.09 -5.55 -4.92
CA GLN A 15 -19.93 -5.03 -6.28
C GLN A 15 -21.15 -5.35 -7.16
N GLU A 16 -21.63 -6.59 -7.14
CA GLU A 16 -22.82 -7.02 -7.90
C GLU A 16 -24.10 -6.30 -7.44
N ALA A 17 -24.20 -5.92 -6.16
CA ALA A 17 -25.29 -5.10 -5.62
C ALA A 17 -25.23 -3.62 -6.06
N GLY A 18 -24.15 -3.20 -6.74
CA GLY A 18 -23.96 -1.83 -7.19
C GLY A 18 -23.55 -0.85 -6.09
N GLU A 19 -22.98 -1.36 -4.99
CA GLU A 19 -22.42 -0.50 -3.94
C GLU A 19 -21.25 0.32 -4.49
N HIS A 20 -21.28 1.63 -4.30
CA HIS A 20 -20.12 2.46 -4.62
C HIS A 20 -19.03 2.21 -3.58
N MET A 21 -17.84 1.85 -4.05
CA MET A 21 -16.72 1.50 -3.20
C MET A 21 -15.39 1.85 -3.88
N PRO A 22 -14.33 2.13 -3.09
CA PRO A 22 -13.00 2.29 -3.63
C PRO A 22 -12.50 1.00 -4.27
N CYS A 23 -11.45 1.12 -5.10
CA CYS A 23 -10.81 -0.03 -5.73
C CYS A 23 -10.34 -1.01 -4.65
N PRO A 24 -10.78 -2.28 -4.65
CA PRO A 24 -10.45 -3.21 -3.58
C PRO A 24 -8.95 -3.56 -3.54
N ARG A 25 -8.23 -3.41 -4.65
CA ARG A 25 -6.80 -3.69 -4.73
C ARG A 25 -5.95 -2.55 -4.15
N CYS A 26 -6.15 -1.31 -4.61
CA CYS A 26 -5.31 -0.17 -4.21
C CYS A 26 -5.92 0.76 -3.19
N GLY A 27 -7.22 0.65 -2.90
CA GLY A 27 -7.95 1.49 -1.95
C GLY A 27 -8.31 2.88 -2.47
N LYS A 28 -7.85 3.26 -3.68
CA LYS A 28 -8.19 4.56 -4.28
C LYS A 28 -9.64 4.58 -4.76
N ASP A 29 -10.33 5.71 -4.53
CA ASP A 29 -11.71 5.92 -5.00
C ASP A 29 -11.76 6.30 -6.48
N THR A 30 -11.35 5.37 -7.34
CA THR A 30 -11.25 5.55 -8.79
C THR A 30 -12.07 4.52 -9.57
N MET A 31 -12.97 3.82 -8.89
CA MET A 31 -13.88 2.85 -9.52
C MET A 31 -14.96 3.58 -10.29
N LYS A 32 -15.23 3.14 -11.52
CA LYS A 32 -16.32 3.68 -12.33
C LYS A 32 -17.68 3.16 -11.83
N PRO A 33 -18.75 3.96 -11.87
CA PRO A 33 -20.08 3.54 -11.40
C PRO A 33 -20.63 2.30 -12.14
N ALA A 34 -20.40 2.22 -13.45
CA ALA A 34 -20.78 1.04 -14.23
C ALA A 34 -19.72 -0.06 -14.04
N LEU A 35 -19.99 -1.01 -13.14
CA LEU A 35 -19.04 -2.05 -12.73
C LEU A 35 -18.36 -2.74 -13.92
N CYS A 36 -19.13 -3.12 -14.95
CA CYS A 36 -18.64 -3.81 -16.15
C CYS A 36 -17.67 -2.99 -17.03
N THR A 37 -17.50 -1.69 -16.75
CA THR A 37 -16.54 -0.81 -17.44
C THR A 37 -15.21 -0.66 -16.69
N ASN A 38 -15.10 -1.25 -15.50
CA ASN A 38 -13.85 -1.42 -14.78
C ASN A 38 -13.13 -2.69 -15.26
N ALA A 39 -11.87 -2.87 -14.84
CA ALA A 39 -11.11 -4.06 -15.18
C ALA A 39 -11.54 -5.26 -14.33
N LEU A 40 -11.79 -6.41 -14.96
CA LEU A 40 -11.95 -7.68 -14.23
C LEU A 40 -10.57 -8.17 -13.77
N SER A 41 -10.44 -8.50 -12.48
CA SER A 41 -9.16 -8.95 -11.93
C SER A 41 -8.73 -10.29 -12.52
N ARG A 42 -7.41 -10.45 -12.72
CA ARG A 42 -6.76 -11.69 -13.18
C ARG A 42 -6.45 -12.66 -12.04
N VAL A 43 -6.44 -12.18 -10.80
CA VAL A 43 -6.04 -12.97 -9.61
C VAL A 43 -7.20 -13.22 -8.65
N ALA A 44 -8.29 -12.45 -8.76
CA ALA A 44 -9.50 -12.60 -7.97
C ALA A 44 -10.72 -12.80 -8.89
N ASP A 45 -11.22 -14.04 -8.95
CA ASP A 45 -12.32 -14.40 -9.84
C ASP A 45 -13.62 -13.63 -9.53
N GLY A 46 -14.21 -13.05 -10.57
CA GLY A 46 -15.45 -12.27 -10.47
C GLY A 46 -15.34 -10.94 -9.73
N VAL A 47 -14.13 -10.46 -9.41
CA VAL A 47 -13.92 -9.18 -8.72
C VAL A 47 -13.40 -8.13 -9.71
N PHE A 48 -13.99 -6.95 -9.69
CA PHE A 48 -13.55 -5.81 -10.49
C PHE A 48 -12.59 -4.90 -9.71
N VAL A 49 -11.64 -4.32 -10.43
CA VAL A 49 -10.63 -3.35 -9.94
C VAL A 49 -10.57 -2.16 -10.89
N CYS A 50 -10.01 -1.03 -10.45
CA CYS A 50 -9.86 0.13 -11.33
C CYS A 50 -8.90 -0.15 -12.51
N ASP A 51 -8.98 0.67 -13.57
CA ASP A 51 -8.21 0.49 -14.81
C ASP A 51 -6.69 0.44 -14.57
N ASP A 52 -6.17 1.31 -13.70
CA ASP A 52 -4.75 1.34 -13.32
C ASP A 52 -4.33 0.02 -12.67
N CYS A 53 -5.15 -0.49 -11.76
CA CYS A 53 -4.91 -1.77 -11.12
C CYS A 53 -5.00 -2.93 -12.11
N GLY A 54 -5.96 -2.91 -13.03
CA GLY A 54 -6.09 -3.91 -14.09
C GLY A 54 -4.90 -3.93 -15.05
N THR A 55 -4.32 -2.77 -15.34
CA THR A 55 -3.10 -2.65 -16.16
C THR A 55 -1.88 -3.20 -15.42
N GLN A 56 -1.71 -2.83 -14.16
CA GLN A 56 -0.63 -3.36 -13.32
C GLN A 56 -0.72 -4.88 -13.16
N GLU A 57 -1.92 -5.45 -12.97
CA GLU A 57 -2.08 -6.90 -12.91
C GLU A 57 -1.61 -7.59 -14.20
N ALA A 58 -1.89 -7.00 -15.37
CA ALA A 58 -1.42 -7.54 -16.65
C ALA A 58 0.12 -7.56 -16.73
N LEU A 59 0.77 -6.47 -16.31
CA LEU A 59 2.23 -6.36 -16.27
C LEU A 59 2.86 -7.35 -15.27
N LEU A 60 2.30 -7.44 -14.06
CA LEU A 60 2.76 -8.36 -13.02
C LEU A 60 2.58 -9.83 -13.43
N ALA A 61 1.45 -10.16 -14.07
CA ALA A 61 1.21 -11.49 -14.63
C ALA A 61 2.23 -11.84 -15.72
N PHE A 62 2.54 -10.89 -16.62
CA PHE A 62 3.58 -11.06 -17.64
C PHE A 62 4.97 -11.34 -17.00
N MET A 63 5.31 -10.63 -15.93
CA MET A 63 6.54 -10.84 -15.16
C MET A 63 6.52 -12.10 -14.27
N ARG A 64 5.42 -12.86 -14.27
CA ARG A 64 5.18 -14.03 -13.38
C ARG A 64 5.30 -13.68 -11.89
N ASN A 65 4.91 -12.47 -11.52
CA ASN A 65 4.95 -11.97 -10.15
C ASN A 65 3.61 -11.29 -9.77
N PRO A 66 2.48 -12.02 -9.81
CA PRO A 66 1.20 -11.45 -9.45
C PRO A 66 1.19 -10.99 -7.98
N MET A 67 0.56 -9.85 -7.71
CA MET A 67 0.34 -9.38 -6.34
C MET A 67 -0.61 -10.33 -5.61
N PRO A 68 -0.20 -10.92 -4.47
CA PRO A 68 -1.08 -11.76 -3.65
C PRO A 68 -2.31 -10.99 -3.17
N VAL A 69 -3.47 -11.65 -3.11
CA VAL A 69 -4.74 -11.01 -2.73
C VAL A 69 -4.76 -10.59 -1.26
N ASP A 70 -3.99 -11.26 -0.41
CA ASP A 70 -3.81 -10.88 1.00
C ASP A 70 -3.03 -9.56 1.20
N GLU A 71 -2.41 -9.02 0.13
CA GLU A 71 -1.78 -7.70 0.10
C GLU A 71 -2.74 -6.59 -0.41
N TRP A 72 -4.01 -6.90 -0.70
CA TRP A 72 -4.97 -5.92 -1.23
C TRP A 72 -5.52 -4.96 -0.16
N ALA A 73 -5.88 -3.76 -0.58
CA ALA A 73 -6.38 -2.70 0.29
C ALA A 73 -7.70 -3.04 1.00
N PHE A 74 -8.62 -3.79 0.38
CA PHE A 74 -9.92 -4.08 0.99
C PHE A 74 -9.83 -4.90 2.28
N LEU A 75 -8.79 -5.74 2.42
CA LEU A 75 -8.49 -6.45 3.67
C LEU A 75 -7.95 -5.53 4.78
N ASN A 76 -7.58 -4.32 4.39
CA ASN A 76 -7.05 -3.26 5.24
C ASN A 76 -8.01 -2.05 5.28
N SER A 77 -9.29 -2.23 4.94
CA SER A 77 -10.30 -1.15 4.82
C SER A 77 -10.67 -0.48 6.15
N ASP A 78 -10.31 -1.07 7.29
CA ASP A 78 -10.44 -0.45 8.62
C ASP A 78 -9.36 0.61 8.92
N LEU A 79 -8.41 0.83 8.00
CA LEU A 79 -7.37 1.83 8.19
C LEU A 79 -7.92 3.20 7.82
N PRO A 80 -7.80 4.21 8.69
CA PRO A 80 -8.21 5.57 8.34
C PRO A 80 -7.40 6.02 7.12
N SER A 81 -8.06 6.24 5.98
CA SER A 81 -7.42 6.83 4.81
C SER A 81 -7.02 8.26 5.16
N VAL A 82 -5.78 8.45 5.60
CA VAL A 82 -5.19 9.78 5.70
C VAL A 82 -4.78 10.16 4.29
N ASP A 83 -5.52 11.09 3.69
CA ASP A 83 -5.22 11.57 2.35
C ASP A 83 -4.12 12.62 2.41
N PHE A 84 -2.87 12.16 2.38
CA PHE A 84 -1.71 13.04 2.34
C PHE A 84 -1.54 13.73 0.98
N LYS A 85 -2.30 13.36 -0.05
CA LYS A 85 -2.17 13.89 -1.41
C LYS A 85 -2.55 15.35 -1.52
N ASP A 86 -3.33 15.88 -0.57
CA ASP A 86 -3.70 17.30 -0.54
C ASP A 86 -2.76 18.13 0.35
N LEU A 87 -1.76 17.49 0.98
CA LEU A 87 -0.84 18.13 1.91
C LEU A 87 0.57 18.19 1.34
N PRO A 88 1.34 19.27 1.60
CA PRO A 88 2.72 19.38 1.16
C PRO A 88 3.60 18.41 1.95
N GLY A 89 4.62 17.83 1.31
CA GLY A 89 5.48 16.81 1.89
C GLY A 89 6.13 17.22 3.21
N ALA A 90 6.43 18.51 3.39
CA ALA A 90 6.95 19.04 4.65
C ALA A 90 5.96 18.93 5.82
N ALA A 91 4.67 19.21 5.58
CA ALA A 91 3.64 19.08 6.61
C ALA A 91 3.36 17.60 6.93
N VAL A 92 3.30 16.77 5.89
CA VAL A 92 3.13 15.32 5.99
C VAL A 92 4.28 14.69 6.76
N TRP A 93 5.52 15.13 6.52
CA TRP A 93 6.69 14.65 7.21
C TRP A 93 6.64 14.90 8.73
N GLU A 94 6.27 16.11 9.16
CA GLU A 94 6.18 16.40 10.60
C GLU A 94 5.16 15.50 11.31
N GLN A 95 4.04 15.20 10.64
CA GLN A 95 3.05 14.25 11.16
C GLN A 95 3.60 12.82 11.19
N ILE A 96 4.10 12.32 10.05
CA ILE A 96 4.60 10.95 9.91
C ILE A 96 5.76 10.66 10.86
N ARG A 97 6.66 11.61 11.08
CA ARG A 97 7.81 11.45 11.99
C ARG A 97 7.34 11.09 13.40
N MET A 98 6.27 11.70 13.88
CA MET A 98 5.72 11.46 15.21
C MET A 98 4.82 10.22 15.24
N ASP A 99 3.90 10.10 14.28
CA ASP A 99 2.82 9.10 14.32
C ASP A 99 3.28 7.73 13.81
N HIS A 100 4.02 7.70 12.70
CA HIS A 100 4.43 6.47 12.02
C HIS A 100 5.90 6.11 12.29
N GLY A 101 6.74 7.10 12.57
CA GLY A 101 8.18 6.96 12.78
C GLY A 101 8.54 5.81 13.73
N PRO A 102 7.99 5.74 14.95
CA PRO A 102 8.29 4.66 15.89
C PRO A 102 7.95 3.26 15.36
N ALA A 103 6.83 3.13 14.64
CA ALA A 103 6.42 1.86 14.04
C ALA A 103 7.37 1.43 12.92
N LEU A 104 7.69 2.34 12.01
CA LEU A 104 8.59 2.07 10.88
C LEU A 104 10.03 1.79 11.35
N ILE A 105 10.52 2.50 12.37
CA ILE A 105 11.82 2.23 12.99
C ILE A 105 11.85 0.84 13.61
N SER A 106 10.78 0.44 14.31
CA SER A 106 10.67 -0.91 14.91
C SER A 106 10.69 -2.02 13.84
N ILE A 107 10.00 -1.80 12.72
CA ILE A 107 10.00 -2.72 11.57
C ILE A 107 11.39 -2.78 10.93
N PHE A 108 12.04 -1.64 10.68
CA PHE A 108 13.38 -1.56 10.12
C PHE A 108 14.42 -2.27 10.98
N LYS A 109 14.38 -2.08 12.32
CA LYS A 109 15.30 -2.75 13.24
C LYS A 109 15.16 -4.27 13.20
N ARG A 110 13.93 -4.78 13.20
CA ARG A 110 13.67 -6.22 13.10
C ARG A 110 14.13 -6.77 11.75
N TRP A 111 13.79 -6.09 10.65
CA TRP A 111 14.24 -6.49 9.32
C TRP A 111 15.77 -6.52 9.17
N SER A 112 16.47 -5.56 9.79
CA SER A 112 17.94 -5.49 9.76
C SER A 112 18.62 -6.66 10.50
N GLN A 113 17.87 -7.42 11.30
CA GLN A 113 18.35 -8.57 12.07
C GLN A 113 17.98 -9.92 11.42
N GLU A 114 17.19 -9.89 10.35
CA GLU A 114 16.77 -11.10 9.63
C GLU A 114 17.92 -11.70 8.81
N GLU A 115 17.85 -13.02 8.61
CA GLU A 115 18.82 -13.72 7.77
C GLU A 115 18.57 -13.44 6.27
N PRO A 116 19.62 -13.50 5.43
CA PRO A 116 19.46 -13.40 3.99
C PRO A 116 18.43 -14.42 3.45
N GLY A 117 17.41 -13.92 2.74
CA GLY A 117 16.34 -14.76 2.19
C GLY A 117 15.07 -14.84 3.05
N ALA A 118 15.01 -14.13 4.18
CA ALA A 118 13.78 -13.95 4.94
C ALA A 118 12.66 -13.30 4.09
N ASP A 119 11.41 -13.68 4.35
CA ASP A 119 10.24 -13.13 3.66
C ASP A 119 9.84 -11.76 4.24
N PHE A 120 9.86 -10.71 3.43
CA PHE A 120 9.51 -9.36 3.86
C PHE A 120 7.99 -9.10 3.94
N LYS A 121 7.15 -9.97 3.36
CA LYS A 121 5.69 -9.74 3.30
C LYS A 121 5.03 -9.49 4.67
N PRO A 122 5.39 -10.20 5.76
CA PRO A 122 4.83 -9.92 7.08
C PRO A 122 5.13 -8.49 7.57
N TYR A 123 6.35 -8.00 7.32
CA TYR A 123 6.79 -6.66 7.68
C TYR A 123 6.07 -5.58 6.86
N ARG A 124 5.93 -5.79 5.55
CA ARG A 124 5.15 -4.91 4.66
C ARG A 124 3.70 -4.77 5.15
N ARG A 125 3.04 -5.89 5.44
CA ARG A 125 1.65 -5.90 5.91
C ARG A 125 1.50 -5.20 7.27
N GLU A 126 2.44 -5.42 8.19
CA GLU A 126 2.45 -4.70 9.47
C GLU A 126 2.61 -3.19 9.26
N ALA A 127 3.54 -2.76 8.38
CA ALA A 127 3.77 -1.36 8.08
C ALA A 127 2.52 -0.69 7.52
N LEU A 128 1.90 -1.30 6.50
CA LEU A 128 0.66 -0.80 5.89
C LEU A 128 -0.46 -0.69 6.94
N LYS A 129 -0.59 -1.67 7.84
CA LYS A 129 -1.58 -1.65 8.92
C LYS A 129 -1.34 -0.57 9.97
N ARG A 130 -0.08 -0.24 10.27
CA ARG A 130 0.27 0.70 11.35
C ARG A 130 0.48 2.14 10.86
N CYS A 131 0.63 2.34 9.56
CA CYS A 131 0.97 3.63 8.94
C CYS A 131 -0.03 3.95 7.84
N PRO A 132 -1.24 4.44 8.18
CA PRO A 132 -2.23 4.78 7.17
C PRO A 132 -1.71 5.85 6.21
N GLY A 133 -2.06 5.75 4.92
CA GLY A 133 -1.52 6.61 3.87
C GLY A 133 -0.14 6.17 3.31
N LEU A 134 0.50 5.15 3.90
CA LEU A 134 1.71 4.54 3.34
C LEU A 134 1.39 3.88 1.99
N MET A 135 2.01 4.34 0.91
CA MET A 135 1.76 3.86 -0.45
C MET A 135 2.57 2.60 -0.75
N GLN A 136 3.87 2.60 -0.43
CA GLN A 136 4.78 1.48 -0.68
C GLN A 136 5.85 1.37 0.40
N ILE A 137 6.34 0.16 0.60
CA ILE A 137 7.52 -0.11 1.43
C ILE A 137 8.40 -1.18 0.78
N TRP A 138 9.69 -0.87 0.68
CA TRP A 138 10.72 -1.69 0.05
C TRP A 138 11.66 -2.27 1.10
N GLU A 139 12.20 -3.45 0.84
CA GLU A 139 13.15 -4.12 1.73
C GLU A 139 14.61 -3.72 1.48
N GLN A 140 14.96 -3.39 0.22
CA GLN A 140 16.32 -3.03 -0.21
C GLN A 140 16.30 -2.02 -1.38
N PRO A 141 16.80 -0.78 -1.17
CA PRO A 141 17.04 -0.17 0.14
C PRO A 141 15.73 -0.11 0.96
N PHE A 142 15.83 -0.21 2.28
CA PHE A 142 14.64 -0.12 3.13
C PHE A 142 14.06 1.29 3.07
N GLN A 143 12.89 1.44 2.45
CA GLN A 143 12.28 2.73 2.15
C GLN A 143 10.77 2.67 2.29
N ALA A 144 10.18 3.72 2.87
CA ALA A 144 8.73 3.91 2.96
C ALA A 144 8.32 5.11 2.10
N VAL A 145 7.29 4.98 1.28
CA VAL A 145 6.87 5.99 0.30
C VAL A 145 5.45 6.43 0.58
N TYR A 146 5.24 7.74 0.60
CA TYR A 146 3.94 8.39 0.72
C TYR A 146 3.70 9.27 -0.51
N GLU A 147 2.46 9.31 -0.98
CA GLU A 147 2.00 10.22 -2.03
C GLU A 147 1.58 11.54 -1.36
N VAL A 148 2.09 12.67 -1.82
CA VAL A 148 1.86 14.01 -1.25
C VAL A 148 1.54 15.01 -2.37
N SER A 149 1.01 16.19 -2.04
CA SER A 149 0.56 17.18 -3.05
C SER A 149 1.67 17.69 -3.97
N ASP A 150 2.91 17.67 -3.51
CA ASP A 150 4.10 18.13 -4.22
C ASP A 150 5.01 16.97 -4.68
N GLY A 151 4.47 15.74 -4.79
CA GLY A 151 5.13 14.58 -5.37
C GLY A 151 5.14 13.35 -4.46
N GLN A 152 6.32 12.78 -4.23
CA GLN A 152 6.49 11.61 -3.37
C GLN A 152 7.43 11.90 -2.20
N LEU A 153 6.97 11.62 -0.99
CA LEU A 153 7.79 11.69 0.22
C LEU A 153 8.40 10.31 0.48
N ILE A 154 9.73 10.22 0.38
CA ILE A 154 10.49 8.98 0.54
C ILE A 154 11.21 9.02 1.89
N LEU A 155 10.84 8.12 2.79
CA LEU A 155 11.50 7.94 4.08
C LEU A 155 12.64 6.94 3.96
N ARG A 156 13.79 7.30 4.53
CA ARG A 156 15.02 6.49 4.56
C ARG A 156 15.47 6.27 5.99
N PHE A 157 16.01 5.08 6.23
CA PHE A 157 16.37 4.59 7.54
C PHE A 157 17.85 4.21 7.55
N ARG A 158 18.57 4.60 8.60
CA ARG A 158 19.98 4.27 8.77
C ARG A 158 20.24 3.90 10.23
N ASN A 159 20.97 2.80 10.44
CA ASN A 159 21.51 2.49 11.76
C ASN A 159 22.70 3.41 12.06
N THR A 160 22.71 3.99 13.26
CA THR A 160 23.72 4.88 13.83
C THR A 160 24.05 4.43 15.25
N ASP A 161 25.11 4.97 15.85
CA ASP A 161 25.51 4.62 17.22
C ASP A 161 24.42 4.96 18.26
N ASP A 162 23.64 6.02 18.01
CA ASP A 162 22.55 6.50 18.87
C ASP A 162 21.18 5.87 18.56
N GLY A 163 21.12 4.93 17.62
CA GLY A 163 19.90 4.23 17.23
C GLY A 163 19.61 4.32 15.73
N VAL A 164 18.35 4.55 15.34
CA VAL A 164 17.97 4.63 13.93
C VAL A 164 17.68 6.07 13.57
N GLU A 165 18.43 6.58 12.61
CA GLU A 165 18.18 7.85 11.96
C GLU A 165 17.07 7.66 10.90
N LEU A 166 16.05 8.51 10.96
CA LEU A 166 14.95 8.56 10.00
C LEU A 166 14.98 9.92 9.29
N THR A 167 15.21 9.89 7.98
CA THR A 167 15.20 11.09 7.12
C THR A 167 14.10 10.98 6.08
N ALA A 168 13.69 12.12 5.54
CA ALA A 168 12.71 12.17 4.45
C ALA A 168 13.26 13.01 3.30
N ASP A 169 13.02 12.53 2.08
CA ASP A 169 13.38 13.20 0.84
C ASP A 169 12.10 13.41 0.02
N LEU A 170 11.88 14.65 -0.44
CA LEU A 170 10.77 14.96 -1.34
C LEU A 170 11.25 14.83 -2.78
N LEU A 171 10.62 13.93 -3.52
CA LEU A 171 10.85 13.74 -4.94
C LEU A 171 9.69 14.39 -5.69
N GLY A 172 9.94 15.60 -6.20
CA GLY A 172 8.91 16.36 -6.91
C GLY A 172 8.52 15.71 -8.23
N ASP A 173 7.29 15.96 -8.66
CA ASP A 173 6.85 15.63 -10.02
C ASP A 173 7.67 16.49 -10.99
N GLY A 174 8.68 15.86 -11.61
CA GLY A 174 9.58 16.51 -12.55
C GLY A 174 8.80 17.25 -13.62
N LYS A 175 8.97 18.57 -13.67
CA LYS A 175 8.46 19.42 -14.74
C LYS A 175 9.34 19.32 -15.98
#